data_AF-A0A3M7DA54-F1
#
_entry.id   AF-A0A3M7DA54-F1
#
_cell.length_a   1.000
_cell.length_b   1.000
_cell.length_c   1.000
_cell.angle_alpha   90.00
_cell.angle_beta   90.00
_cell.angle_gamma   90.00
#
_symmetry.space_group_name_H-M   'P 1'
#
loop_
_entity.id
_entity.type
_entity.pdbx_description
1 polymer ?
#
loop_
_entity_poly.entity_id
_entity_poly.type
_entity_poly.pdbx_seq_one_letter_code
_entity_poly.pdbx_strand_id
1 'polypeptide(L)'
;MHVLPPPAADVASITVAVISLASSLLTAVAGGWWAYYSEERKDRRETDRLLRKYRDPLLLAAQDLQARLFNLVELSITDAFIGAGERCEDSLFVYTAFLFGQYLCWVYILRRQTQFLCFTTEERTSTKTLVELLDRIKIVLNTDRYGKLPFMLWKGDQMAIGGLMCVKEGDELMCMGYSAFNARWKQSQLLQAQSVNHANGNGKLDAVSRSSEKPIAAFDEARNLRGWFTPIEDGIHDLHNARQRKTHRPDDRLRRLQHCLADLIYALDPNGVRAVKDSTKVRPAKHCPCSSCGTALHRTTSIGRKEAVVGAQRQDMA
;
A
#
# COMPACT_ATOMS: atom_id res chain seq x y z
N MET A 1 25.98 -86.24 25.43
CA MET A 1 25.23 -85.03 25.02
C MET A 1 26.21 -84.09 24.32
N HIS A 2 26.31 -84.15 22.99
CA HIS A 2 27.11 -83.21 22.20
C HIS A 2 26.16 -82.10 21.72
N VAL A 3 26.35 -80.89 22.26
CA VAL A 3 25.67 -79.68 21.78
C VAL A 3 26.40 -79.25 20.51
N LEU A 4 25.71 -79.32 19.36
CA LEU A 4 26.21 -78.79 18.09
C LEU A 4 26.31 -77.25 18.18
N PRO A 5 27.41 -76.63 17.69
CA PRO A 5 27.51 -75.19 17.62
C PRO A 5 26.49 -74.64 16.61
N PRO A 6 25.86 -73.47 16.87
CA PRO A 6 24.90 -72.88 15.95
C PRO A 6 25.57 -72.53 14.60
N PRO A 7 24.83 -72.62 13.47
CA PRO A 7 25.37 -72.32 12.15
C PRO A 7 25.76 -70.85 12.06
N ALA A 8 27.03 -70.57 11.77
CA ALA A 8 27.60 -69.22 11.68
C ALA A 8 26.89 -68.29 10.67
N ALA A 9 26.14 -68.87 9.72
CA ALA A 9 25.38 -68.13 8.71
C ALA A 9 24.23 -67.29 9.29
N ASP A 10 23.55 -67.77 10.33
CA ASP A 10 22.39 -67.07 10.92
C ASP A 10 22.82 -65.79 11.63
N VAL A 11 23.98 -65.82 12.29
CA VAL A 11 24.54 -64.67 13.01
C VAL A 11 24.93 -63.55 12.04
N ALA A 12 25.50 -63.89 10.88
CA ALA A 12 25.85 -62.93 9.84
C ALA A 12 24.61 -62.27 9.21
N SER A 13 23.54 -63.04 8.97
CA SER A 13 22.30 -62.48 8.42
C SER A 13 21.60 -61.55 9.41
N ILE A 14 21.58 -61.90 10.70
CA ILE A 14 20.96 -61.08 11.76
C ILE A 14 21.73 -59.75 11.93
N THR A 15 23.06 -59.78 11.90
CA THR A 15 23.87 -58.58 12.01
C THR A 15 23.66 -57.61 10.84
N VAL A 16 23.62 -58.12 9.60
CA VAL A 16 23.32 -57.30 8.41
C VAL A 16 21.91 -56.70 8.46
N ALA A 17 20.92 -57.48 8.94
CA ALA A 17 19.54 -57.00 9.07
C ALA A 17 19.42 -55.85 10.09
N VAL A 18 20.08 -55.98 11.25
CA VAL A 18 20.07 -54.94 12.29
C VAL A 18 20.75 -53.66 11.81
N ILE A 19 21.89 -53.78 11.13
CA ILE A 19 22.60 -52.62 10.56
C ILE A 19 21.71 -51.93 9.52
N SER A 20 21.07 -52.70 8.63
CA SER A 20 20.21 -52.16 7.58
C SER A 20 18.96 -51.45 8.14
N LEU A 21 18.37 -52.00 9.21
CA LEU A 21 17.25 -51.38 9.90
C LEU A 21 17.67 -50.08 10.59
N ALA A 22 18.82 -50.07 11.27
CA ALA A 22 19.36 -48.88 11.94
C ALA A 22 19.70 -47.77 10.94
N SER A 23 20.32 -48.10 9.80
CA SER A 23 20.62 -47.14 8.72
C SER A 23 19.36 -46.56 8.09
N SER A 24 18.31 -47.38 7.93
CA SER A 24 17.03 -46.93 7.37
C SER A 24 16.33 -45.95 8.32
N LEU A 25 16.33 -46.24 9.62
CA LEU A 25 15.75 -45.37 10.65
C LEU A 25 16.48 -44.02 10.74
N LEU A 26 17.82 -44.03 10.73
CA LEU A 26 18.63 -42.81 10.73
C LEU A 26 18.36 -41.96 9.48
N THR A 27 18.27 -42.59 8.32
CA THR A 27 18.00 -41.89 7.05
C THR A 27 16.60 -41.27 7.04
N ALA A 28 15.59 -41.97 7.57
CA ALA A 28 14.22 -41.44 7.65
C ALA A 28 14.13 -40.23 8.61
N VAL A 29 14.79 -40.30 9.78
CA VAL A 29 14.83 -39.19 10.75
C VAL A 29 15.58 -38.00 10.18
N ALA A 30 16.76 -38.23 9.58
CA ALA A 30 17.53 -37.16 8.94
C ALA A 30 16.79 -36.54 7.75
N GLY A 31 16.11 -37.36 6.94
CA GLY A 31 15.29 -36.92 5.81
C GLY A 31 14.09 -36.09 6.25
N GLY A 32 13.38 -36.51 7.31
CA GLY A 32 12.28 -35.75 7.89
C GLY A 32 12.73 -34.41 8.48
N TRP A 33 13.84 -34.41 9.23
CA TRP A 33 14.44 -33.19 9.77
C TRP A 33 14.89 -32.23 8.67
N TRP A 34 15.55 -32.77 7.63
CA TRP A 34 15.99 -31.98 6.48
C TRP A 34 14.79 -31.42 5.70
N ALA A 35 13.76 -32.23 5.45
CA ALA A 35 12.56 -31.80 4.76
C ALA A 35 11.89 -30.64 5.50
N TYR A 36 11.59 -30.82 6.80
CA TYR A 36 10.99 -29.81 7.67
C TYR A 36 11.80 -28.50 7.69
N TYR A 37 13.12 -28.58 7.90
CA TYR A 37 13.97 -27.40 7.95
C TYR A 37 14.20 -26.75 6.57
N SER A 38 14.12 -27.54 5.48
CA SER A 38 14.25 -27.04 4.11
C SER A 38 12.99 -26.31 3.64
N GLU A 39 11.82 -26.75 4.09
CA GLU A 39 10.52 -26.16 3.75
C GLU A 39 10.41 -24.74 4.29
N GLU A 40 10.79 -24.55 5.55
CA GLU A 40 10.87 -23.22 6.16
C GLU A 40 11.82 -22.27 5.40
N ARG A 41 12.92 -22.80 4.83
CA ARG A 41 13.84 -22.00 3.99
C ARG A 41 13.28 -21.73 2.59
N LYS A 42 12.44 -22.61 2.04
CA LYS A 42 11.80 -22.41 0.73
C LYS A 42 10.76 -21.30 0.81
N ASP A 43 9.90 -21.34 1.81
CA ASP A 43 8.88 -20.32 2.06
C ASP A 43 9.52 -18.93 2.27
N ARG A 44 10.65 -18.88 2.99
CA ARG A 44 11.46 -17.67 3.16
C ARG A 44 11.96 -17.09 1.84
N ARG A 45 12.50 -17.95 0.96
CA ARG A 45 13.02 -17.51 -0.36
C ARG A 45 11.89 -17.06 -1.28
N GLU A 46 10.72 -17.69 -1.20
CA GLU A 46 9.54 -17.31 -1.97
C GLU A 46 9.01 -15.95 -1.55
N THR A 47 8.93 -15.68 -0.25
CA THR A 47 8.56 -14.36 0.29
C THR A 47 9.49 -13.26 -0.21
N ASP A 48 10.80 -13.49 -0.09
CA ASP A 48 11.80 -12.51 -0.55
C ASP A 48 11.71 -12.26 -2.04
N ARG A 49 11.42 -13.29 -2.84
CA ARG A 49 11.24 -13.16 -4.29
C ARG A 49 10.00 -12.35 -4.62
N LEU A 50 8.87 -12.62 -3.96
CA LEU A 50 7.63 -11.85 -4.13
C LEU A 50 7.81 -10.39 -3.70
N LEU A 51 8.38 -10.15 -2.51
CA LEU A 51 8.64 -8.78 -2.05
C LEU A 51 9.57 -8.02 -3.02
N ARG A 52 10.64 -8.66 -3.50
CA ARG A 52 11.54 -8.05 -4.50
C ARG A 52 10.83 -7.75 -5.81
N LYS A 53 9.94 -8.63 -6.26
CA LYS A 53 9.14 -8.47 -7.47
C LYS A 53 8.25 -7.22 -7.42
N TYR A 54 7.61 -6.97 -6.28
CA TYR A 54 6.68 -5.84 -6.11
C TYR A 54 7.31 -4.57 -5.51
N ARG A 55 8.58 -4.65 -5.09
CA ARG A 55 9.33 -3.50 -4.53
C ARG A 55 9.44 -2.36 -5.53
N ASP A 56 9.89 -2.65 -6.75
CA ASP A 56 10.15 -1.63 -7.77
C ASP A 56 8.84 -0.95 -8.24
N PRO A 57 7.75 -1.69 -8.56
CA PRO A 57 6.49 -1.06 -8.90
C PRO A 57 5.88 -0.20 -7.78
N LEU A 58 5.99 -0.67 -6.52
CA LEU A 58 5.52 0.10 -5.36
C LEU A 58 6.36 1.38 -5.15
N LEU A 59 7.68 1.29 -5.35
CA LEU A 59 8.59 2.44 -5.27
C LEU A 59 8.19 3.52 -6.27
N LEU A 60 8.01 3.14 -7.54
CA LEU A 60 7.62 4.07 -8.61
C LEU A 60 6.27 4.72 -8.32
N ALA A 61 5.25 3.93 -7.95
CA ALA A 61 3.94 4.47 -7.62
C ALA A 61 3.97 5.40 -6.39
N ALA A 62 4.80 5.10 -5.39
CA ALA A 62 5.00 5.98 -4.25
C ALA A 62 5.66 7.31 -4.65
N GLN A 63 6.65 7.28 -5.54
CA GLN A 63 7.33 8.47 -6.07
C GLN A 63 6.39 9.35 -6.87
N ASP A 64 5.63 8.76 -7.81
CA ASP A 64 4.70 9.51 -8.65
C ASP A 64 3.61 10.19 -7.81
N LEU A 65 3.04 9.46 -6.83
CA LEU A 65 2.08 10.03 -5.90
C LEU A 65 2.72 11.12 -5.03
N GLN A 66 3.90 10.88 -4.45
CA GLN A 66 4.60 11.86 -3.63
C GLN A 66 4.87 13.16 -4.40
N ALA A 67 5.33 13.08 -5.65
CA ALA A 67 5.59 14.23 -6.50
C ALA A 67 4.29 14.98 -6.85
N ARG A 68 3.21 14.26 -7.16
CA ARG A 68 1.90 14.87 -7.40
C ARG A 68 1.37 15.60 -6.17
N LEU A 69 1.58 15.06 -4.96
CA LEU A 69 1.20 15.72 -3.71
C LEU A 69 2.02 16.99 -3.47
N PHE A 70 3.31 16.98 -3.77
CA PHE A 70 4.14 18.19 -3.71
C PHE A 70 3.59 19.28 -4.64
N ASN A 71 3.21 18.90 -5.86
CA ASN A 71 2.64 19.80 -6.84
C ASN A 71 1.31 20.42 -6.35
N LEU A 72 0.40 19.61 -5.78
CA LEU A 72 -0.88 20.09 -5.25
C LEU A 72 -0.70 21.05 -4.06
N VAL A 73 0.20 20.72 -3.14
CA VAL A 73 0.36 21.44 -1.87
C VAL A 73 1.23 22.68 -2.01
N GLU A 74 2.40 22.55 -2.64
CA GLU A 74 3.43 23.59 -2.71
C GLU A 74 3.35 24.37 -4.02
N LEU A 75 3.33 23.68 -5.17
CA LEU A 75 3.35 24.33 -6.49
C LEU A 75 1.99 24.80 -6.99
N SER A 76 0.91 24.55 -6.25
CA SER A 76 -0.36 25.22 -6.49
C SER A 76 -1.00 24.93 -7.85
N ILE A 77 -0.79 23.74 -8.41
CA ILE A 77 -1.19 23.46 -9.80
C ILE A 77 -2.69 23.64 -10.05
N THR A 78 -3.51 23.54 -9.00
CA THR A 78 -4.95 23.76 -9.04
C THR A 78 -5.31 25.10 -9.67
N ASP A 79 -4.55 26.15 -9.35
CA ASP A 79 -4.85 27.51 -9.78
C ASP A 79 -4.52 27.73 -11.27
N ALA A 80 -3.58 26.96 -11.81
CA ALA A 80 -3.19 27.02 -13.22
C ALA A 80 -4.03 26.09 -14.12
N PHE A 81 -4.66 25.06 -13.55
CA PHE A 81 -5.29 23.98 -14.33
C PHE A 81 -6.81 24.04 -14.31
N ILE A 82 -7.44 24.50 -13.23
CA ILE A 82 -8.90 24.65 -13.16
C ILE A 82 -9.34 25.78 -14.11
N GLY A 83 -10.26 25.48 -15.03
CA GLY A 83 -10.72 26.43 -16.03
C GLY A 83 -9.75 26.66 -17.21
N ALA A 84 -8.60 26.00 -17.24
CA ALA A 84 -7.62 26.11 -18.32
C ALA A 84 -7.90 25.18 -19.52
N GLY A 85 -9.01 24.44 -19.48
CA GLY A 85 -9.47 23.53 -20.53
C GLY A 85 -9.44 22.06 -20.14
N GLU A 86 -10.15 21.22 -20.91
CA GLU A 86 -10.39 19.80 -20.58
C GLU A 86 -9.09 19.01 -20.34
N ARG A 87 -8.06 19.23 -21.17
CA ARG A 87 -6.78 18.51 -21.02
C ARG A 87 -6.10 18.81 -19.68
N CYS A 88 -6.18 20.06 -19.21
CA CYS A 88 -5.62 20.46 -17.93
C CYS A 88 -6.46 19.85 -16.79
N GLU A 89 -7.78 19.92 -16.89
CA GLU A 89 -8.65 19.32 -15.88
C GLU A 89 -8.48 17.80 -15.80
N ASP A 90 -8.36 17.09 -16.92
CA ASP A 90 -8.06 15.66 -16.92
C ASP A 90 -6.70 15.35 -16.26
N SER A 91 -5.68 16.15 -16.57
CA SER A 91 -4.36 16.04 -15.95
C SER A 91 -4.36 16.38 -14.45
N LEU A 92 -5.32 17.17 -13.99
CA LEU A 92 -5.49 17.51 -12.58
C LEU A 92 -6.31 16.45 -11.86
N PHE A 93 -7.53 16.18 -12.28
CA PHE A 93 -8.46 15.30 -11.58
C PHE A 93 -8.21 13.83 -11.89
N VAL A 94 -8.26 13.44 -13.17
CA VAL A 94 -8.19 12.04 -13.59
C VAL A 94 -6.81 11.46 -13.33
N TYR A 95 -5.75 12.20 -13.66
CA TYR A 95 -4.39 11.71 -13.39
C TYR A 95 -4.06 11.69 -11.89
N THR A 96 -4.56 12.62 -11.09
CA THR A 96 -4.37 12.53 -9.62
C THR A 96 -5.10 11.33 -9.06
N ALA A 97 -6.35 11.08 -9.47
CA ALA A 97 -7.10 9.88 -9.09
C ALA A 97 -6.34 8.61 -9.50
N PHE A 98 -5.83 8.56 -10.74
CA PHE A 98 -5.00 7.46 -11.22
C PHE A 98 -3.81 7.18 -10.30
N LEU A 99 -3.05 8.20 -9.87
CA LEU A 99 -1.88 8.01 -9.02
C LEU A 99 -2.22 7.47 -7.62
N PHE A 100 -3.33 7.93 -7.02
CA PHE A 100 -3.85 7.31 -5.80
C PHE A 100 -4.23 5.86 -6.05
N GLY A 101 -4.92 5.58 -7.15
CA GLY A 101 -5.32 4.24 -7.55
C GLY A 101 -4.13 3.31 -7.78
N GLN A 102 -3.09 3.79 -8.46
CA GLN A 102 -1.89 3.04 -8.78
C GLN A 102 -1.13 2.64 -7.50
N TYR A 103 -0.93 3.59 -6.58
CA TYR A 103 -0.33 3.31 -5.29
C TYR A 103 -1.15 2.27 -4.50
N LEU A 104 -2.47 2.48 -4.37
CA LEU A 104 -3.35 1.57 -3.65
C LEU A 104 -3.44 0.20 -4.29
N CYS A 105 -3.32 0.09 -5.62
CA CYS A 105 -3.25 -1.16 -6.35
C CYS A 105 -2.02 -1.96 -5.94
N TRP A 106 -0.83 -1.35 -5.93
CA TRP A 106 0.39 -2.05 -5.53
C TRP A 106 0.37 -2.46 -4.06
N VAL A 107 -0.20 -1.63 -3.18
CA VAL A 107 -0.46 -2.02 -1.78
C VAL A 107 -1.43 -3.20 -1.70
N TYR A 108 -2.48 -3.20 -2.52
CA TYR A 108 -3.47 -4.27 -2.58
C TYR A 108 -2.85 -5.59 -3.07
N ILE A 109 -2.09 -5.55 -4.17
CA ILE A 109 -1.38 -6.71 -4.74
C ILE A 109 -0.40 -7.28 -3.71
N LEU A 110 0.43 -6.40 -3.13
CA LEU A 110 1.39 -6.77 -2.10
C LEU A 110 0.69 -7.46 -0.93
N ARG A 111 -0.40 -6.87 -0.42
CA ARG A 111 -1.16 -7.45 0.70
C ARG A 111 -1.77 -8.81 0.32
N ARG A 112 -2.38 -8.94 -0.85
CA ARG A 112 -3.05 -10.17 -1.29
C ARG A 112 -2.06 -11.34 -1.46
N GLN A 113 -0.85 -11.06 -1.93
CA GLN A 113 0.17 -12.08 -2.16
C GLN A 113 1.05 -12.34 -0.92
N THR A 114 1.13 -11.39 0.01
CA THR A 114 1.86 -11.56 1.28
C THR A 114 1.00 -12.14 2.42
N GLN A 115 -0.32 -12.15 2.29
CA GLN A 115 -1.25 -12.64 3.34
C GLN A 115 -1.05 -14.13 3.67
N PHE A 116 -0.50 -14.93 2.75
CA PHE A 116 -0.13 -16.33 3.01
C PHE A 116 1.21 -16.50 3.76
N LEU A 117 1.99 -15.42 3.92
CA LEU A 117 3.39 -15.49 4.36
C LEU A 117 3.63 -14.88 5.75
N CYS A 118 2.68 -14.11 6.29
CA CYS A 118 2.79 -13.54 7.64
C CYS A 118 2.64 -14.56 8.80
N PHE A 119 2.53 -15.86 8.51
CA PHE A 119 2.43 -16.91 9.53
C PHE A 119 3.79 -17.40 10.05
N THR A 120 4.91 -17.07 9.40
CA THR A 120 6.25 -17.47 9.87
C THR A 120 6.92 -16.33 10.62
N THR A 121 6.75 -16.33 11.94
CA THR A 121 7.34 -15.37 12.88
C THR A 121 8.85 -15.55 12.96
N GLU A 122 9.63 -14.59 12.45
CA GLU A 122 10.81 -14.04 13.14
C GLU A 122 11.35 -12.82 12.39
N GLU A 123 11.65 -11.79 13.17
CA GLU A 123 12.04 -10.43 12.85
C GLU A 123 12.99 -10.27 11.65
N ARG A 124 12.45 -9.94 10.48
CA ARG A 124 13.20 -9.13 9.51
C ARG A 124 12.80 -7.68 9.63
N THR A 125 13.73 -6.89 10.17
CA THR A 125 13.61 -5.44 10.34
C THR A 125 13.08 -4.77 9.08
N SER A 126 13.56 -5.13 7.89
CA SER A 126 13.12 -4.51 6.62
C SER A 126 11.65 -4.77 6.26
N THR A 127 11.16 -6.01 6.40
CA THR A 127 9.74 -6.35 6.13
C THR A 127 8.84 -5.73 7.18
N LYS A 128 9.24 -5.76 8.46
CA LYS A 128 8.53 -5.09 9.55
C LYS A 128 8.44 -3.58 9.31
N THR A 129 9.55 -2.94 8.95
CA THR A 129 9.59 -1.51 8.59
C THR A 129 8.69 -1.21 7.40
N LEU A 130 8.69 -2.03 6.35
CA LEU A 130 7.79 -1.86 5.22
C LEU A 130 6.31 -1.91 5.64
N VAL A 131 5.93 -2.93 6.42
CA VAL A 131 4.56 -3.09 6.92
C VAL A 131 4.15 -1.92 7.81
N GLU A 132 5.03 -1.46 8.69
CA GLU A 132 4.80 -0.28 9.55
C GLU A 132 4.61 0.99 8.73
N LEU A 133 5.41 1.21 7.68
CA LEU A 133 5.29 2.39 6.82
C LEU A 133 3.99 2.36 6.00
N LEU A 134 3.62 1.19 5.46
CA LEU A 134 2.35 0.98 4.77
C LEU A 134 1.15 1.23 5.70
N ASP A 135 1.22 0.75 6.95
CA ASP A 135 0.15 0.97 7.92
C ASP A 135 0.04 2.45 8.34
N ARG A 136 1.17 3.15 8.49
CA ARG A 136 1.16 4.62 8.72
C ARG A 136 0.45 5.37 7.60
N ILE A 137 0.77 5.06 6.34
CA ILE A 137 0.12 5.69 5.17
C ILE A 137 -1.38 5.39 5.17
N LYS A 138 -1.76 4.13 5.39
CA LYS A 138 -3.16 3.71 5.51
C LYS A 138 -3.90 4.48 6.61
N ILE A 139 -3.29 4.66 7.79
CA ILE A 139 -3.88 5.43 8.89
C ILE A 139 -4.07 6.90 8.51
N VAL A 140 -3.08 7.51 7.84
CA VAL A 140 -3.18 8.90 7.37
C VAL A 140 -4.36 9.08 6.42
N LEU A 141 -4.68 8.08 5.59
CA LEU A 141 -5.85 8.12 4.70
C LEU A 141 -7.17 7.84 5.45
N ASN A 142 -7.17 6.95 6.45
CA ASN A 142 -8.36 6.36 7.09
C ASN A 142 -8.77 7.00 8.44
N THR A 143 -8.31 8.22 8.76
CA THR A 143 -8.62 8.85 10.06
C THR A 143 -9.32 10.19 9.87
N ASP A 144 -10.35 10.45 10.66
CA ASP A 144 -11.05 11.73 10.76
C ASP A 144 -10.33 12.75 11.68
N ARG A 145 -9.29 12.31 12.40
CA ARG A 145 -8.46 13.13 13.30
C ARG A 145 -7.81 14.34 12.63
N TYR A 146 -7.71 14.35 11.30
CA TYR A 146 -7.14 15.44 10.50
C TYR A 146 -8.21 16.27 9.78
N GLY A 147 -9.48 16.16 10.22
CA GLY A 147 -10.65 16.68 9.53
C GLY A 147 -11.30 15.61 8.64
N LYS A 148 -12.63 15.63 8.54
CA LYS A 148 -13.39 14.64 7.72
C LYS A 148 -13.14 14.80 6.22
N LEU A 149 -12.82 16.01 5.77
CA LEU A 149 -12.57 16.35 4.37
C LEU A 149 -11.43 17.39 4.31
N PRO A 150 -10.59 17.38 3.25
CA PRO A 150 -10.62 16.50 2.08
C PRO A 150 -9.62 15.32 2.09
N PHE A 151 -9.68 14.47 1.05
CA PHE A 151 -8.77 13.33 0.77
C PHE A 151 -8.77 12.18 1.80
N MET A 152 -9.80 12.08 2.62
CA MET A 152 -9.99 10.94 3.52
C MET A 152 -10.54 9.76 2.72
N LEU A 153 -9.89 8.59 2.82
CA LEU A 153 -10.32 7.35 2.19
C LEU A 153 -10.45 6.29 3.27
N TRP A 154 -11.66 5.78 3.48
CA TRP A 154 -11.88 4.70 4.44
C TRP A 154 -11.16 3.43 4.00
N LYS A 155 -10.95 2.51 4.95
CA LYS A 155 -10.35 1.21 4.65
C LYS A 155 -11.10 0.47 3.52
N GLY A 156 -12.44 0.59 3.47
CA GLY A 156 -13.27 0.05 2.39
C GLY A 156 -12.91 0.66 1.05
N ASP A 157 -12.89 2.00 0.96
CA ASP A 157 -12.55 2.75 -0.25
C ASP A 157 -11.15 2.38 -0.75
N GLN A 158 -10.16 2.34 0.14
CA GLN A 158 -8.78 1.97 -0.21
C GLN A 158 -8.71 0.55 -0.82
N MET A 159 -9.47 -0.41 -0.27
CA MET A 159 -9.54 -1.78 -0.80
C MET A 159 -10.28 -1.85 -2.13
N ALA A 160 -11.39 -1.13 -2.27
CA ALA A 160 -12.17 -1.08 -3.50
C ALA A 160 -11.36 -0.46 -4.64
N ILE A 161 -10.73 0.70 -4.39
CA ILE A 161 -9.84 1.37 -5.35
C ILE A 161 -8.69 0.44 -5.74
N GLY A 162 -7.98 -0.14 -4.78
CA GLY A 162 -6.86 -1.03 -5.06
C GLY A 162 -7.27 -2.28 -5.86
N GLY A 163 -8.45 -2.85 -5.57
CA GLY A 163 -9.01 -3.96 -6.31
C GLY A 163 -9.44 -3.59 -7.73
N LEU A 164 -10.11 -2.45 -7.91
CA LEU A 164 -10.57 -1.95 -9.23
C LEU A 164 -9.41 -1.62 -10.17
N MET A 165 -8.30 -1.15 -9.61
CA MET A 165 -7.07 -0.84 -10.34
C MET A 165 -6.25 -2.10 -10.66
N CYS A 166 -6.56 -3.24 -10.05
CA CYS A 166 -5.82 -4.49 -10.22
C CYS A 166 -6.37 -5.28 -11.40
N VAL A 167 -5.51 -5.61 -12.35
CA VAL A 167 -5.83 -6.43 -13.53
C VAL A 167 -4.95 -7.68 -13.53
N LYS A 168 -5.50 -8.79 -14.05
CA LYS A 168 -4.73 -10.03 -14.21
C LYS A 168 -4.15 -10.06 -15.63
N GLU A 169 -2.84 -10.10 -15.74
CA GLU A 169 -2.09 -10.29 -17.00
C GLU A 169 -1.40 -11.66 -16.96
N GLY A 170 -1.93 -12.64 -17.68
CA GLY A 170 -1.46 -14.02 -17.58
C GLY A 170 -1.74 -14.59 -16.19
N ASP A 171 -0.67 -14.92 -15.45
CA ASP A 171 -0.76 -15.35 -14.05
C ASP A 171 -0.35 -14.28 -13.03
N GLU A 172 -0.01 -13.07 -13.50
CA GLU A 172 0.45 -12.00 -12.64
C GLU A 172 -0.65 -10.95 -12.40
N LEU A 173 -0.64 -10.38 -11.19
CA LEU A 173 -1.45 -9.21 -10.88
C LEU A 173 -0.63 -7.96 -11.18
N MET A 174 -1.22 -7.07 -11.97
CA MET A 174 -0.63 -5.82 -12.42
C MET A 174 -1.56 -4.65 -12.14
N CYS A 175 -1.00 -3.45 -12.05
CA CYS A 175 -1.81 -2.24 -12.02
C CYS A 175 -2.28 -1.90 -13.43
N MET A 176 -3.56 -1.53 -13.56
CA MET A 176 -4.13 -0.97 -14.78
C MET A 176 -3.32 0.25 -15.25
N GLY A 177 -3.08 0.33 -16.56
CA GLY A 177 -2.43 1.49 -17.17
C GLY A 177 -3.33 2.73 -17.24
N TYR A 178 -2.72 3.92 -17.32
CA TYR A 178 -3.45 5.19 -17.32
C TYR A 178 -4.46 5.33 -18.48
N SER A 179 -4.13 4.85 -19.68
CA SER A 179 -5.05 4.92 -20.82
C SER A 179 -6.35 4.14 -20.58
N ALA A 180 -6.24 2.92 -20.05
CA ALA A 180 -7.37 2.09 -19.69
C ALA A 180 -8.19 2.70 -18.54
N PHE A 181 -7.51 3.25 -17.53
CA PHE A 181 -8.15 3.97 -16.43
C PHE A 181 -8.94 5.19 -16.95
N ASN A 182 -8.32 6.02 -17.77
CA ASN A 182 -8.96 7.22 -18.34
C ASN A 182 -10.19 6.86 -19.20
N ALA A 183 -10.10 5.78 -20.00
CA ALA A 183 -11.24 5.30 -20.77
C ALA A 183 -12.41 4.88 -19.87
N ARG A 184 -12.14 4.11 -18.80
CA ARG A 184 -13.17 3.73 -17.81
C ARG A 184 -13.72 4.94 -17.05
N TRP A 185 -12.87 5.91 -16.75
CA TRP A 185 -13.26 7.15 -16.10
C TRP A 185 -14.26 7.93 -16.95
N LYS A 186 -13.94 8.22 -18.22
CA LYS A 186 -14.82 8.92 -19.15
C LYS A 186 -16.13 8.14 -19.38
N GLN A 187 -16.06 6.81 -19.46
CA GLN A 187 -17.27 5.97 -19.54
C GLN A 187 -18.16 6.14 -18.30
N SER A 188 -17.58 6.14 -17.09
CA SER A 188 -18.34 6.36 -15.86
C SER A 188 -19.00 7.75 -15.82
N GLN A 189 -18.32 8.79 -16.31
CA GLN A 189 -18.87 10.14 -16.41
C GLN A 189 -20.09 10.19 -17.35
N LEU A 190 -20.00 9.55 -18.52
CA LEU A 190 -21.11 9.49 -19.48
C LEU A 190 -22.34 8.76 -18.89
N LEU A 191 -22.11 7.65 -18.19
CA LEU A 191 -23.19 6.88 -17.55
C LEU A 191 -23.88 7.66 -16.43
N GLN A 192 -23.11 8.40 -15.62
CA GLN A 192 -23.65 9.28 -14.56
C GLN A 192 -24.48 10.42 -15.16
N ALA A 193 -24.01 11.04 -16.25
CA ALA A 193 -24.77 12.10 -16.94
C ALA A 193 -26.11 11.60 -17.50
N GLN A 194 -26.16 10.36 -18.00
CA GLN A 194 -27.39 9.75 -18.53
C GLN A 194 -28.40 9.41 -17.42
N SER A 195 -27.97 8.97 -16.23
CA SER A 195 -28.89 8.63 -15.15
C SER A 195 -29.60 9.87 -14.57
N VAL A 196 -28.92 11.01 -14.50
CA VAL A 196 -29.51 12.28 -14.03
C VAL A 196 -30.62 12.75 -14.97
N ASN A 197 -30.42 12.61 -16.29
CA ASN A 197 -31.42 12.98 -17.29
C ASN A 197 -32.67 12.09 -17.24
N HIS A 198 -32.53 10.81 -16.89
CA HIS A 198 -33.67 9.88 -16.80
C HIS A 198 -34.47 10.04 -15.50
N ALA A 199 -33.86 10.53 -14.41
CA ALA A 199 -34.55 10.82 -13.15
C ALA A 199 -35.42 12.09 -13.20
N ASN A 200 -35.10 13.03 -14.09
CA ASN A 200 -35.91 14.25 -14.34
C ASN A 200 -37.04 14.04 -15.37
N GLY A 201 -37.13 12.86 -15.99
CA GLY A 201 -38.22 12.49 -16.88
C GLY A 201 -39.33 11.77 -16.12
N ASN A 202 -40.42 12.47 -15.82
CA ASN A 202 -41.67 11.85 -15.36
C ASN A 202 -42.19 10.93 -16.49
N GLY A 203 -42.01 9.60 -16.38
CA GLY A 203 -42.47 8.70 -17.44
C GLY A 203 -42.19 7.21 -17.24
N LYS A 204 -43.18 6.52 -16.65
CA LYS A 204 -43.71 5.20 -17.02
C LYS A 204 -42.71 4.01 -17.13
N LEU A 205 -42.84 3.08 -16.18
CA LEU A 205 -42.25 1.74 -16.26
C LEU A 205 -42.83 0.97 -17.46
N ASP A 206 -42.00 0.72 -18.47
CA ASP A 206 -42.21 -0.39 -19.40
C ASP A 206 -41.19 -1.49 -19.09
N ALA A 207 -41.71 -2.60 -18.56
CA ALA A 207 -40.97 -3.81 -18.32
C ALA A 207 -40.65 -4.49 -19.66
N VAL A 208 -39.37 -4.52 -20.03
CA VAL A 208 -38.87 -5.43 -21.05
C VAL A 208 -37.73 -6.25 -20.47
N SER A 209 -38.06 -7.50 -20.17
CA SER A 209 -37.12 -8.58 -19.89
C SER A 209 -36.21 -8.82 -21.09
N ARG A 210 -34.89 -8.89 -20.87
CA ARG A 210 -34.01 -9.71 -21.73
C ARG A 210 -32.78 -10.19 -20.95
N SER A 211 -32.72 -11.51 -20.88
CA SER A 211 -31.63 -12.36 -20.45
C SER A 211 -30.31 -12.10 -21.18
N SER A 212 -29.24 -11.83 -20.44
CA SER A 212 -27.86 -12.17 -20.79
C SER A 212 -27.05 -12.15 -19.50
N GLU A 213 -26.67 -13.31 -18.99
CA GLU A 213 -26.12 -13.53 -17.63
C GLU A 213 -24.64 -13.12 -17.44
N LYS A 214 -24.10 -12.15 -18.20
CA LYS A 214 -22.70 -11.72 -18.00
C LYS A 214 -22.27 -10.25 -18.26
N PRO A 215 -23.14 -9.25 -18.54
CA PRO A 215 -22.72 -7.85 -18.60
C PRO A 215 -23.13 -7.00 -17.37
N ILE A 216 -23.90 -7.52 -16.41
CA ILE A 216 -24.43 -6.71 -15.30
C ILE A 216 -23.33 -6.30 -14.31
N ALA A 217 -22.43 -7.22 -13.94
CA ALA A 217 -21.35 -6.92 -12.99
C ALA A 217 -20.31 -5.93 -13.54
N ALA A 218 -19.88 -6.11 -14.80
CA ALA A 218 -18.93 -5.19 -15.44
C ALA A 218 -19.53 -3.78 -15.66
N PHE A 219 -20.84 -3.70 -15.92
CA PHE A 219 -21.57 -2.45 -16.07
C PHE A 219 -21.72 -1.69 -14.74
N ASP A 220 -21.89 -2.41 -13.63
CA ASP A 220 -22.02 -1.81 -12.29
C ASP A 220 -20.65 -1.40 -11.69
N GLU A 221 -19.60 -2.17 -11.96
CA GLU A 221 -18.22 -1.80 -11.58
C GLU A 221 -17.75 -0.53 -12.29
N ALA A 222 -18.02 -0.39 -13.59
CA ALA A 222 -17.65 0.81 -14.36
C ALA A 222 -18.44 2.06 -13.91
N ARG A 223 -19.72 1.90 -13.53
CA ARG A 223 -20.55 3.01 -13.04
C ARG A 223 -20.01 3.60 -11.73
N ASN A 224 -19.44 2.75 -10.89
CA ASN A 224 -18.99 3.11 -9.55
C ASN A 224 -17.52 3.57 -9.48
N LEU A 225 -16.73 3.42 -10.55
CA LEU A 225 -15.30 3.77 -10.54
C LEU A 225 -15.06 5.18 -9.99
N ARG A 226 -15.65 6.21 -10.62
CA ARG A 226 -15.45 7.62 -10.23
C ARG A 226 -15.94 7.90 -8.80
N GLY A 227 -17.01 7.24 -8.36
CA GLY A 227 -17.56 7.41 -7.00
C GLY A 227 -16.56 7.09 -5.90
N TRP A 228 -15.69 6.09 -6.11
CA TRP A 228 -14.62 5.77 -5.15
C TRP A 228 -13.54 6.85 -5.05
N PHE A 229 -13.38 7.69 -6.08
CA PHE A 229 -12.38 8.77 -6.13
C PHE A 229 -12.97 10.16 -5.80
N THR A 230 -14.27 10.26 -5.52
CA THR A 230 -14.93 11.52 -5.15
C THR A 230 -14.22 12.28 -4.01
N PRO A 231 -13.72 11.64 -2.92
CA PRO A 231 -12.97 12.36 -1.88
C PRO A 231 -11.68 13.04 -2.37
N ILE A 232 -11.11 12.57 -3.48
CA ILE A 232 -9.92 13.15 -4.12
C ILE A 232 -10.34 14.32 -5.02
N GLU A 233 -11.40 14.17 -5.82
CA GLU A 233 -11.93 15.24 -6.66
C GLU A 233 -12.41 16.44 -5.83
N ASP A 234 -13.26 16.17 -4.84
CA ASP A 234 -13.78 17.18 -3.90
C ASP A 234 -12.62 17.87 -3.19
N GLY A 235 -11.58 17.11 -2.84
CA GLY A 235 -10.39 17.65 -2.20
C GLY A 235 -9.58 18.61 -3.04
N ILE A 236 -9.45 18.33 -4.34
CA ILE A 236 -8.80 19.24 -5.27
C ILE A 236 -9.60 20.55 -5.38
N HIS A 237 -10.93 20.45 -5.46
CA HIS A 237 -11.81 21.63 -5.45
C HIS A 237 -11.70 22.42 -4.15
N ASP A 238 -11.69 21.77 -2.99
CA ASP A 238 -11.57 22.42 -1.68
C ASP A 238 -10.23 23.16 -1.54
N LEU A 239 -9.13 22.58 -2.02
CA LEU A 239 -7.83 23.24 -2.04
C LEU A 239 -7.85 24.52 -2.89
N HIS A 240 -8.44 24.45 -4.08
CA HIS A 240 -8.58 25.61 -4.96
C HIS A 240 -9.49 26.68 -4.33
N ASN A 241 -10.66 26.28 -3.85
CA ASN A 241 -11.62 27.19 -3.22
C ASN A 241 -11.03 27.91 -2.00
N ALA A 242 -10.29 27.19 -1.15
CA ALA A 242 -9.62 27.79 0.00
C ALA A 242 -8.56 28.82 -0.41
N ARG A 243 -7.84 28.59 -1.52
CA ARG A 243 -6.88 29.56 -2.07
C ARG A 243 -7.57 30.79 -2.64
N GLN A 244 -8.61 30.61 -3.44
CA GLN A 244 -9.37 31.72 -4.02
C GLN A 244 -9.98 32.61 -2.92
N ARG A 245 -10.50 32.00 -1.85
CA ARG A 245 -11.05 32.71 -0.69
C ARG A 245 -10.00 33.24 0.28
N LYS A 246 -8.71 32.96 0.05
CA LYS A 246 -7.58 33.29 0.95
C LYS A 246 -7.80 32.80 2.39
N THR A 247 -8.48 31.67 2.54
CA THR A 247 -8.73 31.03 3.84
C THR A 247 -7.64 29.99 4.17
N HIS A 248 -7.71 29.42 5.38
CA HIS A 248 -6.88 28.29 5.74
C HIS A 248 -7.05 27.14 4.73
N ARG A 249 -5.93 26.58 4.27
CA ARG A 249 -5.91 25.50 3.27
C ARG A 249 -6.00 24.16 3.98
N PRO A 250 -6.95 23.28 3.64
CA PRO A 250 -7.09 21.98 4.28
C PRO A 250 -6.12 20.95 3.67
N ASP A 251 -4.81 21.25 3.69
CA ASP A 251 -3.76 20.45 3.04
C ASP A 251 -2.96 19.55 4.02
N ASP A 252 -3.27 19.59 5.31
CA ASP A 252 -2.57 18.87 6.38
C ASP A 252 -2.48 17.36 6.13
N ARG A 253 -3.56 16.73 5.63
CA ARG A 253 -3.55 15.30 5.30
C ARG A 253 -2.57 14.99 4.17
N LEU A 254 -2.56 15.82 3.12
CA LEU A 254 -1.65 15.65 1.99
C LEU A 254 -0.19 15.85 2.40
N ARG A 255 0.08 16.82 3.30
CA ARG A 255 1.41 17.03 3.87
C ARG A 255 1.92 15.80 4.62
N ARG A 256 1.08 15.21 5.48
CA ARG A 256 1.42 13.95 6.18
C ARG A 256 1.64 12.81 5.21
N LEU A 257 0.77 12.68 4.22
CA LEU A 257 0.84 11.62 3.23
C LEU A 257 2.13 11.72 2.40
N GLN A 258 2.49 12.92 1.94
CA GLN A 258 3.74 13.18 1.23
C GLN A 258 4.95 12.80 2.07
N HIS A 259 4.95 13.14 3.37
CA HIS A 259 6.03 12.78 4.28
C HIS A 259 6.13 11.26 4.52
N CYS A 260 5.00 10.58 4.73
CA CYS A 260 4.99 9.12 4.92
C CYS A 260 5.38 8.37 3.65
N LEU A 261 5.00 8.86 2.46
CA LEU A 261 5.47 8.33 1.18
C LEU A 261 6.97 8.52 1.00
N ALA A 262 7.53 9.67 1.41
CA ALA A 262 8.97 9.88 1.38
C ALA A 262 9.74 8.88 2.28
N ASP A 263 9.20 8.57 3.47
CA ASP A 263 9.78 7.52 4.32
C ASP A 263 9.68 6.13 3.67
N LEU A 264 8.57 5.81 3.01
CA LEU A 264 8.40 4.57 2.25
C LEU A 264 9.40 4.47 1.09
N ILE A 265 9.56 5.54 0.30
CA ILE A 265 10.52 5.62 -0.80
C ILE A 265 11.94 5.36 -0.29
N TYR A 266 12.33 5.99 0.83
CA TYR A 266 13.64 5.76 1.43
C TYR A 266 13.85 4.31 1.89
N ALA A 267 12.84 3.67 2.47
CA ALA A 267 12.91 2.25 2.84
C ALA A 267 12.98 1.31 1.62
N LEU A 268 12.28 1.66 0.54
CA LEU A 268 12.25 0.93 -0.73
C LEU A 268 13.48 1.20 -1.61
N ASP A 269 14.23 2.28 -1.41
CA ASP A 269 15.47 2.57 -2.13
C ASP A 269 16.47 3.32 -1.25
N PRO A 270 17.10 2.65 -0.26
CA PRO A 270 17.98 3.30 0.70
C PRO A 270 19.25 3.87 0.07
N ASN A 271 19.66 3.34 -1.08
CA ASN A 271 20.85 3.81 -1.80
C ASN A 271 20.53 4.95 -2.79
N GLY A 272 19.25 5.29 -2.97
CA GLY A 272 18.82 6.31 -3.93
C GLY A 272 19.25 6.00 -5.36
N VAL A 273 19.35 4.72 -5.72
CA VAL A 273 19.78 4.31 -7.07
C VAL A 273 18.68 4.57 -8.09
N ARG A 274 17.42 4.54 -7.65
CA ARG A 274 16.22 4.65 -8.46
C ARG A 274 15.39 5.88 -8.10
N ALA A 275 15.49 6.35 -6.86
CA ALA A 275 14.82 7.56 -6.42
C ALA A 275 15.48 8.82 -6.96
N VAL A 276 14.66 9.70 -7.53
CA VAL A 276 15.07 11.06 -7.86
C VAL A 276 15.53 11.72 -6.56
N LYS A 277 16.80 12.15 -6.53
CA LYS A 277 17.47 12.71 -5.34
C LYS A 277 16.73 13.89 -4.71
N ASP A 278 15.86 14.55 -5.47
CA ASP A 278 15.18 15.78 -5.10
C ASP A 278 13.68 15.58 -4.81
N SER A 279 13.31 14.57 -4.01
CA SER A 279 12.01 14.55 -3.36
C SER A 279 11.98 15.65 -2.29
N THR A 280 11.73 16.89 -2.70
CA THR A 280 11.56 18.03 -1.79
C THR A 280 10.36 17.76 -0.89
N LYS A 281 10.61 17.57 0.42
CA LYS A 281 9.54 17.43 1.40
C LYS A 281 8.78 18.75 1.51
N VAL A 282 7.45 18.68 1.52
CA VAL A 282 6.62 19.86 1.80
C VAL A 282 6.78 20.28 3.27
N ARG A 283 6.35 21.49 3.63
CA ARG A 283 6.33 21.88 5.04
C ARG A 283 5.48 20.89 5.86
N PRO A 284 5.94 20.48 7.08
CA PRO A 284 5.24 19.48 7.87
C PRO A 284 3.92 20.00 8.44
N ALA A 285 2.90 19.14 8.48
CA ALA A 285 1.69 19.36 9.26
C ALA A 285 1.96 19.17 10.76
N LYS A 286 1.14 19.78 11.63
CA LYS A 286 1.24 19.62 13.10
C LYS A 286 1.12 18.14 13.49
N HIS A 287 1.97 17.61 14.36
CA HIS A 287 1.94 16.18 14.75
C HIS A 287 2.08 15.18 13.57
N CYS A 288 2.90 15.49 12.56
CA CYS A 288 3.14 14.59 11.44
C CYS A 288 3.73 13.24 11.92
N PRO A 289 3.15 12.08 11.52
CA PRO A 289 3.59 10.75 11.99
C PRO A 289 4.82 10.20 11.26
N CYS A 290 5.44 10.98 10.36
CA CYS A 290 6.65 10.55 9.67
C CYS A 290 7.86 10.50 10.62
N SER A 291 8.85 9.71 10.22
CA SER A 291 10.04 9.39 11.01
C SER A 291 10.90 10.64 11.26
N SER A 292 10.95 11.57 10.30
CA SER A 292 11.69 12.84 10.44
C SER A 292 11.00 13.88 11.33
N CYS A 293 9.67 13.91 11.38
CA CYS A 293 8.95 14.91 12.19
C CYS A 293 8.69 14.42 13.62
N GLY A 294 8.47 13.11 13.82
CA GLY A 294 8.32 12.53 15.15
C GLY A 294 9.58 12.68 16.01
N THR A 295 10.76 12.55 15.40
CA THR A 295 12.05 12.77 16.07
C THR A 295 12.32 14.25 16.40
N ALA A 296 11.84 15.18 15.57
CA ALA A 296 11.93 16.62 15.83
C ALA A 296 11.11 17.06 17.06
N LEU A 297 9.90 16.50 17.26
CA LEU A 297 9.04 16.81 18.40
C LEU A 297 9.64 16.36 19.76
N HIS A 298 10.37 15.24 19.77
CA HIS A 298 11.12 14.75 20.94
C HIS A 298 12.38 15.59 21.24
N ARG A 299 12.96 16.25 20.23
CA ARG A 299 14.15 17.10 20.42
C ARG A 299 13.79 18.46 21.02
N THR A 300 12.65 19.04 20.65
CA THR A 300 12.16 20.30 21.25
C THR A 300 11.70 20.13 22.70
N THR A 301 11.14 18.97 23.07
CA THR A 301 10.76 18.68 24.47
C THR A 301 11.95 18.36 25.37
N SER A 302 13.07 17.88 24.83
CA SER A 302 14.31 17.66 25.60
C SER A 302 15.16 18.92 25.77
N ILE A 303 15.09 19.88 24.83
CA ILE A 303 15.76 21.18 24.97
C ILE A 303 15.01 22.07 25.98
N GLY A 304 13.67 22.14 25.91
CA GLY A 304 12.87 22.90 26.90
C GLY A 304 12.94 22.33 28.32
N ARG A 305 13.24 21.03 28.48
CA ARG A 305 13.47 20.42 29.80
C ARG A 305 14.88 20.68 30.34
N LYS A 306 15.89 20.85 29.48
CA LYS A 306 17.25 21.21 29.92
C LYS A 306 17.37 22.67 30.35
N GLU A 307 16.64 23.58 29.71
CA GLU A 307 16.63 25.00 30.13
C GLU A 307 15.84 25.21 31.43
N ALA A 308 14.76 24.46 31.67
CA ALA A 308 14.01 24.52 32.92
C ALA A 308 14.81 23.95 34.13
N VAL A 309 15.68 22.97 33.90
CA VAL A 309 16.54 22.39 34.97
C VAL A 309 17.76 23.29 35.26
N VAL A 310 18.33 23.96 34.25
CA VAL A 310 19.45 24.90 34.47
C VAL A 310 18.97 26.23 35.09
N GLY A 311 17.73 26.65 34.84
CA GLY A 311 17.13 27.83 35.48
C GLY A 311 16.79 27.65 36.97
N ALA A 312 16.41 26.44 37.39
CA ALA A 312 16.06 26.15 38.78
C ALA A 312 17.27 26.00 39.70
N GLN A 313 18.46 25.70 39.15
CA GLN A 313 19.67 25.44 39.94
C GLN A 313 20.52 26.70 40.23
N ARG A 314 20.05 27.87 39.77
CA ARG A 314 20.76 29.16 39.93
C ARG A 314 20.08 30.14 40.90
N GLN A 315 18.98 29.73 41.55
CA GLN A 315 18.25 30.54 42.53
C GLN A 315 18.48 30.15 44.00
N ASP A 316 19.25 29.09 44.28
CA ASP A 316 19.57 28.66 45.66
C ASP A 316 20.98 29.07 46.14
N MET A 317 21.61 30.03 45.47
CA MET A 317 22.84 30.68 45.96
C MET A 317 22.82 32.19 45.67
N ALA A 318 21.94 32.89 46.38
CA ALA A 318 22.05 34.32 46.68
C ALA A 318 21.31 34.62 47.98
#